data_AF-A0A931ZQQ6-F1
#
_entry.id   AF-A0A931ZQQ6-F1
#
_cell.length_a   1.000
_cell.length_b   1.000
_cell.length_c   1.000
_cell.angle_alpha   90.00
_cell.angle_beta   90.00
_cell.angle_gamma   90.00
#
_symmetry.space_group_name_H-M   'P 1'
#
loop_
_entity.id
_entity.type
_entity.pdbx_description
1 polymer ?
#
loop_
_entity_poly.entity_id
_entity_poly.type
_entity_poly.pdbx_seq_one_letter_code
_entity_poly.pdbx_strand_id
1 'polypeptide(L)'
;MNKSTKNWIIKQNILKNLTVLFVTAVLTLWAKPYTAGVEKSVLDVFFFLSIFPLGAMFAYFAFSYAETNLKSPEHRALADLSTLIFLIIICFSVAFTTLLGILAMPQLQLPFIVMAGLLIAGCLIYDFWNLYSNLEKVD
;
A
#
# COMPACT_ATOMS: atom_id res chain seq x y z
N MET A 1 16.57 19.87 -11.36
CA MET A 1 16.14 19.01 -12.50
C MET A 1 15.24 19.81 -13.47
N ASN A 2 15.00 19.42 -14.74
CA ASN A 2 14.05 20.18 -15.60
C ASN A 2 12.60 20.02 -15.09
N LYS A 3 11.82 21.10 -15.05
CA LYS A 3 10.40 21.16 -14.68
C LYS A 3 9.53 20.12 -15.39
N SER A 4 9.81 19.83 -16.67
CA SER A 4 9.09 18.79 -17.42
C SER A 4 9.26 17.40 -16.80
N THR A 5 10.50 17.04 -16.43
CA THR A 5 10.82 15.75 -15.79
C THR A 5 10.18 15.63 -14.40
N LYS A 6 10.21 16.71 -13.61
CA LYS A 6 9.57 16.74 -12.28
C LYS A 6 8.08 16.46 -12.35
N ASN A 7 7.38 17.14 -13.27
CA ASN A 7 5.94 16.96 -13.49
C ASN A 7 5.62 15.54 -13.97
N TRP A 8 6.48 14.95 -14.79
CA TRP A 8 6.30 13.57 -15.25
C TRP A 8 6.43 12.57 -14.10
N ILE A 9 7.45 12.70 -13.23
CA ILE A 9 7.63 11.81 -12.06
C ILE A 9 6.42 11.91 -11.11
N ILE A 10 5.90 13.12 -10.86
CA ILE A 10 4.69 13.31 -10.03
C ILE A 10 3.48 12.58 -10.64
N LYS A 11 3.28 12.69 -11.96
CA LYS A 11 2.18 11.98 -12.65
C LYS A 11 2.32 10.47 -12.56
N GLN A 12 3.55 9.94 -12.65
CA GLN A 12 3.80 8.51 -12.43
C GLN A 12 3.41 8.07 -11.02
N ASN A 13 3.73 8.87 -10.01
CA ASN A 13 3.35 8.54 -8.63
C ASN A 13 1.84 8.55 -8.41
N ILE A 14 1.13 9.50 -9.04
CA ILE A 14 -0.34 9.52 -9.03
C ILE A 14 -0.89 8.24 -9.65
N LEU A 15 -0.40 7.87 -10.84
CA LEU A 15 -0.83 6.64 -11.52
C LEU A 15 -0.51 5.39 -10.70
N LYS A 16 0.66 5.34 -10.05
CA LYS A 16 1.08 4.27 -9.14
C LYS A 16 0.06 4.10 -8.01
N ASN A 17 -0.24 5.18 -7.28
CA ASN A 17 -1.17 5.12 -6.14
C ASN A 17 -2.62 4.83 -6.56
N LEU A 18 -3.07 5.32 -7.71
CA LEU A 18 -4.36 4.93 -8.30
C LEU A 18 -4.39 3.44 -8.65
N THR A 19 -3.29 2.91 -9.18
CA THR A 19 -3.15 1.47 -9.48
C THR A 19 -3.19 0.66 -8.19
N VAL A 20 -2.49 1.08 -7.13
CA VAL A 20 -2.56 0.44 -5.80
C VAL A 20 -4.00 0.35 -5.31
N LEU A 21 -4.76 1.45 -5.35
CA LEU A 21 -6.16 1.49 -4.92
C LEU A 21 -7.04 0.57 -5.77
N PHE A 22 -6.92 0.65 -7.11
CA PHE A 22 -7.69 -0.17 -8.03
C PHE A 22 -7.42 -1.66 -7.83
N VAL A 23 -6.15 -2.06 -7.80
CA VAL A 23 -5.74 -3.46 -7.59
C VAL A 23 -6.17 -3.95 -6.22
N THR A 24 -6.00 -3.13 -5.16
CA THR A 24 -6.47 -3.48 -3.81
C THR A 24 -7.97 -3.74 -3.79
N ALA A 25 -8.77 -2.89 -4.43
CA ALA A 25 -10.21 -3.06 -4.51
C ALA A 25 -10.60 -4.34 -5.27
N VAL A 26 -10.00 -4.58 -6.44
CA VAL A 26 -10.24 -5.78 -7.26
C VAL A 26 -9.87 -7.05 -6.50
N LEU A 27 -8.69 -7.10 -5.89
CA LEU A 27 -8.23 -8.26 -5.11
C LEU A 27 -9.10 -8.50 -3.88
N THR A 28 -9.50 -7.45 -3.17
CA THR A 28 -10.38 -7.57 -2.00
C THR A 28 -11.76 -8.11 -2.38
N LEU A 29 -12.33 -7.63 -3.49
CA LEU A 29 -13.60 -8.14 -4.02
C LEU A 29 -13.48 -9.60 -4.47
N TRP A 30 -12.37 -9.96 -5.13
CA TRP A 30 -12.08 -11.32 -5.56
C TRP A 30 -11.86 -12.28 -4.39
N ALA A 31 -11.28 -11.81 -3.29
CA ALA A 31 -10.99 -12.62 -2.11
C ALA A 31 -12.23 -12.83 -1.21
N LYS A 32 -13.25 -11.97 -1.30
CA LYS A 32 -14.47 -12.02 -0.47
C LYS A 32 -15.20 -13.37 -0.47
N PRO A 33 -15.39 -14.09 -1.60
CA PRO A 33 -16.05 -15.40 -1.58
C PRO A 33 -15.27 -16.47 -0.80
N TYR A 34 -13.93 -16.35 -0.75
CA TYR A 34 -13.07 -17.33 -0.09
C TYR A 34 -13.08 -17.22 1.43
N THR A 35 -13.56 -16.10 2.00
CA THR A 35 -13.61 -15.94 3.45
C THR A 35 -14.75 -16.70 4.13
N ALA A 36 -15.78 -17.09 3.38
CA ALA A 36 -16.83 -18.00 3.86
C ALA A 36 -16.30 -19.41 4.18
N GLY A 37 -15.17 -19.82 3.58
CA GLY A 37 -14.54 -21.12 3.85
C GLY A 37 -13.76 -21.19 5.18
N VAL A 38 -13.60 -20.06 5.88
CA VAL A 38 -12.67 -19.91 7.01
C VAL A 38 -13.38 -19.86 8.37
N GLU A 39 -14.71 -20.05 8.42
CA GLU A 39 -15.56 -19.81 9.60
C GLU A 39 -15.05 -20.40 10.93
N LYS A 40 -14.38 -21.56 10.91
CA LYS A 40 -13.85 -22.21 12.13
C LYS A 40 -12.49 -21.68 12.60
N SER A 41 -11.76 -20.95 11.76
CA SER A 41 -10.40 -20.46 12.03
C SER A 41 -10.20 -18.99 11.63
N VAL A 42 -11.27 -18.20 11.53
CA VAL A 42 -11.22 -16.80 11.09
C VAL A 42 -10.25 -15.98 11.95
N LEU A 43 -10.24 -16.22 13.27
CA LEU A 43 -9.36 -15.54 14.22
C LEU A 43 -7.88 -15.85 13.96
N ASP A 44 -7.52 -17.12 13.75
CA ASP A 44 -6.12 -17.52 13.50
C ASP A 44 -5.61 -16.95 12.17
N VAL A 45 -6.45 -17.00 11.13
CA VAL A 45 -6.12 -16.45 9.80
C VAL A 45 -6.04 -14.92 9.84
N PHE A 46 -6.91 -14.26 10.60
CA PHE A 46 -6.84 -12.82 10.87
C PHE A 46 -5.52 -12.44 11.54
N PHE A 47 -5.14 -13.12 12.63
CA PHE A 47 -3.88 -12.83 13.33
C PHE A 47 -2.66 -13.07 12.43
N PHE A 48 -2.63 -14.18 11.69
CA PHE A 48 -1.53 -14.48 10.79
C PHE A 48 -1.36 -13.42 9.69
N LEU A 49 -2.46 -13.01 9.05
CA LEU A 49 -2.43 -12.04 7.96
C LEU A 49 -2.16 -10.61 8.42
N SER A 50 -2.43 -10.29 9.69
CA SER A 50 -2.10 -8.98 10.27
C SER A 50 -0.59 -8.71 10.38
N ILE A 51 0.26 -9.75 10.32
CA ILE A 51 1.73 -9.62 10.38
C ILE A 51 2.34 -9.27 9.02
N PHE A 52 1.73 -9.72 7.92
CA PHE A 52 2.20 -9.43 6.55
C PHE A 52 2.36 -7.94 6.22
N PRO A 53 1.40 -7.05 6.55
CA PRO A 53 1.57 -5.63 6.26
C PRO A 53 2.75 -5.04 7.04
N LEU A 54 3.05 -5.52 8.25
CA LEU A 54 4.21 -5.05 9.01
C LEU A 54 5.53 -5.42 8.30
N GLY A 55 5.67 -6.67 7.85
CA GLY A 55 6.85 -7.10 7.08
C GLY A 55 7.00 -6.34 5.77
N ALA A 56 5.91 -6.15 5.04
CA ALA A 56 5.90 -5.39 3.80
C ALA A 56 6.22 -3.90 4.01
N MET A 57 5.85 -3.32 5.16
CA MET A 57 6.21 -1.94 5.53
C MET A 57 7.73 -1.78 5.71
N PHE A 58 8.42 -2.73 6.35
CA PHE A 58 9.88 -2.66 6.47
C PHE A 58 10.56 -2.68 5.10
N ALA A 59 10.11 -3.58 4.21
CA ALA A 59 10.64 -3.64 2.86
C ALA A 59 10.31 -2.37 2.06
N TYR A 60 9.11 -1.83 2.21
CA TYR A 60 8.70 -0.57 1.59
C TYR A 60 9.60 0.60 1.99
N PHE A 61 9.96 0.73 3.27
CA PHE A 61 10.87 1.78 3.72
C PHE A 61 12.31 1.60 3.22
N ALA A 62 12.75 0.34 3.04
CA ALA A 62 14.09 0.05 2.51
C ALA A 62 14.26 0.47 1.04
N PHE A 63 13.20 0.39 0.22
CA PHE A 63 13.23 0.79 -1.20
C PHE A 63 12.70 2.21 -1.46
N SER A 64 12.80 3.09 -0.45
CA SER A 64 12.31 4.46 -0.54
C SER A 64 13.11 5.34 -1.53
N TYR A 65 12.51 6.44 -1.98
CA TYR A 65 13.20 7.42 -2.83
C TYR A 65 14.38 8.14 -2.13
N ALA A 66 14.52 8.00 -0.81
CA ALA A 66 15.60 8.65 -0.05
C ALA A 66 16.99 8.16 -0.47
N GLU A 67 17.13 6.87 -0.80
CA GLU A 67 18.39 6.27 -1.24
C GLU A 67 18.46 6.08 -2.76
N THR A 68 17.45 6.55 -3.49
CA THR A 68 17.36 6.36 -4.93
C THR A 68 17.95 7.55 -5.68
N ASN A 69 18.80 7.28 -6.68
CA ASN A 69 19.26 8.34 -7.59
C ASN A 69 18.12 8.78 -8.53
N LEU A 70 17.38 9.82 -8.11
CA LEU A 70 16.24 10.37 -8.86
C LEU A 70 16.60 10.97 -10.21
N LYS A 71 17.88 11.18 -10.56
CA LYS A 71 18.27 11.63 -11.92
C LYS A 71 18.32 10.46 -12.90
N SER A 72 18.60 9.25 -12.42
CA SER A 72 18.70 8.04 -13.24
C SER A 72 17.33 7.39 -13.46
N PRO A 73 16.87 7.21 -14.71
CA PRO A 73 15.56 6.61 -14.99
C PRO A 73 15.45 5.16 -14.53
N GLU A 74 16.53 4.38 -14.60
CA GLU A 74 16.56 2.96 -14.20
C GLU A 74 16.39 2.80 -12.69
N HIS A 75 17.13 3.57 -11.90
CA HIS A 75 17.01 3.57 -10.44
C HIS A 75 15.62 4.03 -9.98
N ARG A 76 15.06 5.07 -10.64
CA ARG A 76 13.67 5.50 -10.37
C ARG A 76 12.66 4.39 -10.66
N ALA A 77 12.77 3.74 -11.82
CA ALA A 77 11.84 2.68 -12.20
C ALA A 77 11.88 1.50 -11.22
N LEU A 78 13.08 1.15 -10.72
CA LEU A 78 13.23 0.11 -9.71
C LEU A 78 12.57 0.50 -8.38
N ALA A 79 12.75 1.75 -7.92
CA ALA A 79 12.10 2.26 -6.72
C ALA A 79 10.57 2.33 -6.88
N ASP A 80 10.08 2.83 -8.02
CA ASP A 80 8.66 2.88 -8.36
C ASP A 80 8.02 1.48 -8.35
N LEU A 81 8.67 0.51 -8.99
CA LEU A 81 8.17 -0.86 -9.06
C LEU A 81 8.18 -1.56 -7.70
N SER A 82 9.28 -1.40 -6.95
CA SER A 82 9.42 -2.01 -5.62
C SER A 82 8.39 -1.44 -4.65
N THR A 83 8.28 -0.10 -4.58
CA THR A 83 7.28 0.58 -3.75
C THR A 83 5.85 0.25 -4.17
N LEU A 84 5.57 0.13 -5.47
CA LEU A 84 4.27 -0.31 -5.99
C LEU A 84 3.89 -1.70 -5.47
N ILE A 85 4.80 -2.68 -5.59
CA ILE A 85 4.55 -4.05 -5.15
C ILE A 85 4.28 -4.09 -3.65
N PHE A 86 5.12 -3.43 -2.84
CA PHE A 86 4.93 -3.43 -1.39
C PHE A 86 3.68 -2.67 -0.97
N LEU A 87 3.35 -1.54 -1.60
CA LEU A 87 2.10 -0.82 -1.33
C LEU A 87 0.87 -1.67 -1.67
N ILE A 88 0.88 -2.44 -2.77
CA ILE A 88 -0.19 -3.38 -3.08
C ILE A 88 -0.31 -4.42 -1.97
N ILE A 89 0.80 -5.04 -1.55
CA ILE A 89 0.79 -6.05 -0.49
C ILE A 89 0.26 -5.47 0.83
N ILE A 90 0.72 -4.28 1.23
CA ILE A 90 0.28 -3.59 2.46
C ILE A 90 -1.22 -3.30 2.39
N CYS A 91 -1.67 -2.59 1.35
CA CYS A 91 -3.06 -2.16 1.22
C CYS A 91 -4.02 -3.35 1.08
N PHE A 92 -3.65 -4.37 0.31
CA PHE A 92 -4.42 -5.60 0.20
C PHE A 92 -4.48 -6.35 1.53
N SER A 93 -3.35 -6.51 2.24
CA SER A 93 -3.34 -7.22 3.52
C SER A 93 -4.18 -6.48 4.57
N VAL A 94 -4.11 -5.15 4.61
CA VAL A 94 -4.97 -4.32 5.48
C VAL A 94 -6.45 -4.50 5.12
N ALA A 95 -6.81 -4.35 3.85
CA ALA A 95 -8.20 -4.50 3.40
C ALA A 95 -8.76 -5.90 3.66
N PHE A 96 -7.95 -6.94 3.43
CA PHE A 96 -8.35 -8.32 3.64
C PHE A 96 -8.44 -8.68 5.13
N THR A 97 -7.50 -8.22 5.95
CA THR A 97 -7.55 -8.35 7.42
C THR A 97 -8.81 -7.67 7.98
N THR A 98 -9.19 -6.51 7.45
CA THR A 98 -10.46 -5.85 7.78
C THR A 98 -11.66 -6.70 7.42
N LEU A 99 -11.67 -7.33 6.25
CA LEU A 99 -12.77 -8.21 5.84
C LEU A 99 -12.91 -9.41 6.79
N LEU A 100 -11.80 -10.03 7.19
CA LEU A 100 -11.79 -11.11 8.19
C LEU A 100 -12.20 -10.61 9.59
N GLY A 101 -11.74 -9.44 9.99
CA GLY A 101 -12.10 -8.82 11.28
C GLY A 101 -13.59 -8.51 11.39
N ILE A 102 -14.21 -8.04 10.30
CA ILE A 102 -15.66 -7.82 10.23
C ILE A 102 -16.43 -9.14 10.37
N LEU A 103 -15.93 -10.24 9.79
CA LEU A 103 -16.55 -11.55 9.92
C LEU A 103 -16.39 -12.14 11.33
N ALA A 104 -15.20 -12.00 11.93
CA ALA A 104 -14.92 -12.48 13.28
C ALA A 104 -15.64 -11.67 14.37
N MET A 105 -15.74 -10.36 14.20
CA MET A 105 -16.30 -9.42 15.18
C MET A 105 -17.20 -8.38 14.50
N PRO A 106 -18.41 -8.75 14.06
CA PRO A 106 -19.31 -7.87 13.32
C PRO A 106 -19.64 -6.56 14.06
N GLN A 107 -19.71 -6.60 15.39
CA GLN A 107 -19.95 -5.43 16.25
C GLN A 107 -18.85 -4.37 16.16
N LEU A 108 -17.65 -4.72 15.68
CA LEU A 108 -16.51 -3.81 15.48
C LEU A 108 -16.32 -3.42 14.01
N GLN A 109 -17.31 -3.66 13.15
CA GLN A 109 -17.19 -3.40 11.71
C GLN A 109 -16.75 -1.96 11.39
N LEU A 110 -17.41 -0.97 11.98
CA LEU A 110 -17.10 0.44 11.72
C LEU A 110 -15.66 0.80 12.16
N PRO A 111 -15.21 0.48 13.38
CA PRO A 111 -13.80 0.63 13.77
C PRO A 111 -12.81 0.01 12.78
N PHE A 112 -13.05 -1.22 12.32
CA PHE A 112 -12.16 -1.89 11.35
C PHE A 112 -12.08 -1.17 10.02
N ILE A 113 -13.22 -0.70 9.49
CA ILE A 113 -13.27 0.04 8.22
C ILE A 113 -12.55 1.39 8.35
N VAL A 114 -12.81 2.13 9.43
CA VAL A 114 -12.19 3.45 9.67
C VAL A 114 -10.68 3.31 9.83
N MET A 115 -10.21 2.35 10.65
CA MET A 115 -8.79 2.11 10.85
C MET A 115 -8.08 1.70 9.56
N ALA A 116 -8.68 0.82 8.76
CA ALA A 116 -8.14 0.43 7.46
C ALA A 116 -8.06 1.60 6.49
N GLY A 117 -9.11 2.42 6.43
CA GLY A 117 -9.13 3.63 5.62
C GLY A 117 -8.02 4.60 6.00
N LEU A 118 -7.82 4.83 7.30
CA LEU A 118 -6.74 5.68 7.81
C LEU A 118 -5.35 5.11 7.50
N LEU A 119 -5.16 3.80 7.65
CA LEU A 119 -3.88 3.14 7.34
C LEU A 119 -3.54 3.20 5.85
N ILE A 120 -4.50 2.88 4.98
CA ILE A 120 -4.32 2.96 3.52
C ILE A 120 -4.04 4.41 3.12
N ALA A 121 -4.85 5.37 3.60
CA ALA A 121 -4.62 6.79 3.32
C ALA A 121 -3.23 7.25 3.81
N GLY A 122 -2.83 6.85 5.02
CA GLY A 122 -1.50 7.13 5.57
C GLY A 122 -0.37 6.61 4.70
N CYS A 123 -0.49 5.38 4.17
CA CYS A 123 0.50 4.80 3.26
C CYS A 123 0.63 5.61 1.96
N LEU A 124 -0.50 5.97 1.34
CA LEU A 124 -0.49 6.74 0.09
C LEU A 124 0.05 8.17 0.31
N ILE A 125 -0.35 8.84 1.40
CA ILE A 125 0.16 10.17 1.76
C ILE A 125 1.67 10.11 1.99
N TYR A 126 2.14 9.10 2.72
CA TYR A 126 3.56 8.92 2.96
C TYR A 126 4.33 8.68 1.65
N ASP A 127 3.80 7.88 0.73
CA ASP A 127 4.42 7.67 -0.59
C ASP A 127 4.59 8.98 -1.38
N PHE A 128 3.55 9.81 -1.41
CA PHE A 128 3.65 11.16 -1.98
C PHE A 128 4.71 11.99 -1.26
N TRP A 129 4.66 12.07 0.07
CA TRP A 129 5.60 12.85 0.86
C TRP A 129 7.05 12.40 0.64
N ASN A 130 7.29 11.09 0.57
CA ASN A 130 8.60 10.50 0.31
C ASN A 130 9.12 10.91 -1.07
N LEU A 131 8.27 10.94 -2.10
CA LEU A 131 8.68 11.44 -3.41
C LEU A 131 8.95 12.95 -3.38
N TYR A 132 8.01 13.76 -2.87
CA TYR A 132 8.12 15.22 -2.89
C TYR A 132 9.35 15.72 -2.12
N SER A 133 9.58 15.20 -0.91
CA SER A 133 10.72 15.59 -0.08
C SER A 133 12.08 15.25 -0.72
N ASN A 134 12.17 14.17 -1.50
CA ASN A 134 13.40 13.81 -2.19
C ASN A 134 13.55 14.51 -3.54
N LEU A 135 12.45 14.86 -4.21
CA LEU A 135 12.48 15.72 -5.41
C LEU A 135 13.02 17.12 -5.09
N GLU A 136 12.64 17.70 -3.96
CA GLU A 136 13.13 19.02 -3.52
C GLU A 136 14.64 19.05 -3.23
N LYS A 137 15.22 17.92 -2.77
CA LYS A 137 16.67 17.82 -2.52
C LYS A 137 17.51 17.73 -3.80
N VAL A 138 16.87 17.43 -4.93
CA VAL A 138 17.53 17.17 -6.23
C VAL A 138 17.35 18.36 -7.20
N ASP A 139 16.57 19.36 -6.79
CA ASP A 139 16.47 20.67 -7.46
C ASP A 139 17.67 21.56 -7.18
#